data_AF-A0A8H3C8Y3-F1
#
_entry.id   AF-A0A8H3C8Y3-F1
#
_cell.length_a   1.000
_cell.length_b   1.000
_cell.length_c   1.000
_cell.angle_alpha   90.00
_cell.angle_beta   90.00
_cell.angle_gamma   90.00
#
_symmetry.space_group_name_H-M   'P 1'
#
loop_
_entity.id
_entity.type
_entity.pdbx_description
1 polymer ?
#
loop_
_entity_poly.entity_id
_entity_poly.type
_entity_poly.pdbx_seq_one_letter_code
_entity_poly.pdbx_strand_id
1 'polypeptide(L)'
;MLSKIKEKLRGDRTPELPTIDLAKENALAQLMYYDTQFLIDDSGSMAGSRWNEARDALMGLAKHALKHDQDGIEVFFLNDVGNGGSVRNEEEVRQLFYSVKPGGGTPTGLRLEQILTAYITKIEAAKTKSGGADPSQSGVKPLNLIVITDGEPSDDPESIIVAAARRLDAGQFSLTQVGIQFIQVGDDKSASKALKELDGNLHEGHNVRDIVDTRPFNGKKLTPEVLIAMLLGGINRRIDRIKKPGKE
;
A
#
# COMPACT_ATOMS: atom_id res chain seq x y z
N MET A 1 28.03 -12.53 -18.45
CA MET A 1 27.96 -11.77 -17.18
C MET A 1 26.75 -12.17 -16.31
N LEU A 2 25.59 -12.47 -16.90
CA LEU A 2 24.36 -12.89 -16.20
C LEU A 2 24.39 -14.31 -15.56
N SER A 3 25.35 -15.17 -15.91
CA SER A 3 25.41 -16.55 -15.40
C SER A 3 26.00 -16.69 -13.99
N LYS A 4 26.90 -15.78 -13.59
CA LYS A 4 27.56 -15.83 -12.26
C LYS A 4 26.71 -15.27 -11.13
N ILE A 5 25.58 -14.61 -11.44
CA ILE A 5 24.64 -14.04 -10.45
C ILE A 5 23.66 -15.12 -9.96
N LYS A 6 23.32 -16.11 -10.80
CA LYS A 6 22.40 -17.20 -10.45
C LYS A 6 22.93 -18.18 -9.40
N GLU A 7 24.25 -18.35 -9.30
CA GLU A 7 24.85 -19.37 -8.43
C GLU A 7 24.94 -18.97 -6.96
N LYS A 8 24.80 -17.67 -6.63
CA LYS A 8 25.02 -17.15 -5.27
C LYS A 8 23.74 -16.95 -4.43
N LEU A 9 22.56 -17.30 -4.96
CA LEU A 9 21.25 -17.10 -4.34
C LEU A 9 20.59 -18.38 -3.79
N ARG A 10 21.32 -19.50 -3.74
CA ARG A 10 20.78 -20.82 -3.35
C ARG A 10 20.45 -21.02 -1.85
N GLY A 11 20.37 -19.96 -1.05
CA GLY A 11 20.32 -20.06 0.41
C GLY A 11 19.10 -19.47 1.11
N ASP A 12 18.14 -18.87 0.41
CA ASP A 12 17.05 -18.13 1.07
C ASP A 12 15.67 -18.69 0.69
N ARG A 13 14.83 -18.96 1.71
CA ARG A 13 13.49 -19.56 1.57
C ARG A 13 12.39 -18.49 1.54
N THR A 14 12.70 -17.30 1.04
CA THR A 14 11.68 -16.30 0.68
C THR A 14 11.32 -16.47 -0.81
N PRO A 15 10.04 -16.40 -1.20
CA PRO A 15 9.66 -16.53 -2.60
C PRO A 15 10.33 -15.42 -3.40
N GLU A 16 11.18 -15.80 -4.37
CA GLU A 16 11.75 -14.87 -5.36
C GLU A 16 10.63 -13.95 -5.85
N LEU A 17 10.87 -12.63 -5.81
CA LEU A 17 9.97 -11.68 -6.45
C LEU A 17 9.73 -12.21 -7.88
N PRO A 18 8.47 -12.48 -8.29
CA PRO A 18 8.21 -12.98 -9.61
C PRO A 18 8.87 -12.01 -10.61
N THR A 19 9.55 -12.57 -11.60
CA THR A 19 10.02 -11.80 -12.76
C THR A 19 8.77 -11.28 -13.47
N ILE A 20 8.34 -10.08 -13.09
CA ILE A 20 7.20 -9.44 -13.71
C ILE A 20 7.69 -8.96 -15.06
N ASP A 21 7.22 -9.66 -16.08
CA ASP A 21 7.27 -9.17 -17.45
C ASP A 21 6.37 -7.93 -17.54
N LEU A 22 6.96 -6.77 -17.24
CA LEU A 22 6.33 -5.44 -17.33
C LEU A 22 5.77 -5.17 -18.74
N ALA A 23 6.17 -5.96 -19.75
CA ALA A 23 5.65 -5.85 -21.11
C ALA A 23 4.25 -6.48 -21.28
N LYS A 24 3.70 -7.16 -20.27
CA LYS A 24 2.27 -7.51 -20.27
C LYS A 24 1.47 -6.29 -19.82
N GLU A 25 1.09 -5.45 -20.78
CA GLU A 25 0.22 -4.27 -20.66
C GLU A 25 -1.03 -4.48 -19.76
N ASN A 26 -1.46 -5.72 -19.54
CA ASN A 26 -2.56 -6.11 -18.65
C ASN A 26 -2.28 -5.99 -17.14
N ALA A 27 -1.03 -5.96 -16.69
CA ALA A 27 -0.74 -5.98 -15.26
C ALA A 27 -1.09 -4.63 -14.60
N LEU A 28 -0.64 -3.51 -15.19
CA LEU A 28 -0.97 -2.17 -14.70
C LEU A 28 -2.45 -1.82 -14.91
N ALA A 29 -3.10 -2.38 -15.93
CA ALA A 29 -4.55 -2.22 -16.13
C ALA A 29 -5.38 -2.72 -14.93
N GLN A 30 -4.86 -3.68 -14.15
CA GLN A 30 -5.54 -4.12 -12.93
C GLN A 30 -5.60 -3.02 -11.87
N LEU A 31 -4.63 -2.09 -11.83
CA LEU A 31 -4.63 -0.98 -10.89
C LEU A 31 -5.81 -0.03 -11.13
N MET A 32 -6.30 0.09 -12.37
CA MET A 32 -7.41 0.97 -12.72
C MET A 32 -8.75 0.57 -12.06
N TYR A 33 -8.89 -0.70 -11.67
CA TYR A 33 -10.07 -1.20 -10.94
C TYR A 33 -10.05 -0.83 -9.46
N TYR A 34 -8.91 -0.40 -8.94
CA TYR A 34 -8.75 0.02 -7.55
C TYR A 34 -8.57 1.53 -7.47
N ASP A 35 -9.05 2.11 -6.39
CA ASP A 35 -8.62 3.42 -5.93
C ASP A 35 -7.28 3.25 -5.23
N THR A 36 -6.18 3.61 -5.90
CA THR A 36 -4.82 3.43 -5.36
C THR A 36 -4.34 4.72 -4.71
N GLN A 37 -4.15 4.67 -3.41
CA GLN A 37 -3.74 5.80 -2.59
C GLN A 37 -2.39 5.51 -1.94
N PHE A 38 -1.52 6.52 -1.87
CA PHE A 38 -0.24 6.43 -1.21
C PHE A 38 -0.26 7.24 0.08
N LEU A 39 0.08 6.60 1.18
CA LEU A 39 0.34 7.28 2.45
C LEU A 39 1.85 7.29 2.69
N ILE A 40 2.44 8.48 2.60
CA ILE A 40 3.88 8.68 2.71
C ILE A 40 4.22 9.18 4.10
N ASP A 41 5.15 8.49 4.73
CA ASP A 41 5.78 8.91 5.96
C ASP A 41 6.62 10.17 5.71
N ASP A 42 6.22 11.28 6.31
CA ASP A 42 6.92 12.55 6.34
C ASP A 42 7.47 12.86 7.75
N SER A 43 7.73 11.82 8.56
CA SER A 43 8.38 11.95 9.86
C SER A 43 9.83 12.43 9.74
N GLY A 44 10.42 12.86 10.85
CA GLY A 44 11.81 13.34 10.87
C GLY A 44 12.84 12.28 10.44
N SER A 45 12.59 10.99 10.66
CA SER A 45 13.50 9.90 10.28
C SER A 45 13.67 9.75 8.78
N MET A 46 12.66 10.15 8.00
CA MET A 46 12.68 10.08 6.54
C MET A 46 13.64 11.08 5.90
N ALA A 47 14.08 12.12 6.63
CA ALA A 47 14.89 13.20 6.07
C ALA A 47 16.13 12.71 5.29
N GLY A 48 16.32 13.27 4.10
CA GLY A 48 17.46 12.96 3.24
C GLY A 48 17.21 11.77 2.32
N SER A 49 17.99 10.70 2.46
CA SER A 49 18.04 9.63 1.44
C SER A 49 16.74 8.84 1.32
N ARG A 50 16.02 8.61 2.42
CA ARG A 50 14.77 7.83 2.46
C ARG A 50 13.60 8.60 1.86
N TRP A 51 13.49 9.90 2.16
CA TRP A 51 12.56 10.82 1.51
C TRP A 51 12.79 10.91 -0.01
N ASN A 52 14.05 11.03 -0.44
CA ASN A 52 14.38 11.04 -1.86
C ASN A 52 14.07 9.70 -2.54
N GLU A 53 14.29 8.58 -1.85
CA GLU A 53 13.98 7.25 -2.36
C GLU A 53 12.47 7.05 -2.57
N ALA A 54 11.64 7.45 -1.60
CA ALA A 54 10.18 7.44 -1.73
C ALA A 54 9.71 8.35 -2.89
N ARG A 55 10.26 9.56 -3.01
CA ARG A 55 9.97 10.48 -4.11
C ARG A 55 10.29 9.85 -5.47
N ASP A 56 11.51 9.36 -5.63
CA ASP A 56 12.01 8.87 -6.92
C ASP A 56 11.23 7.61 -7.36
N ALA A 57 10.85 6.74 -6.41
CA ALA A 57 9.97 5.61 -6.66
C ALA A 57 8.58 6.03 -7.17
N LEU A 58 7.96 7.02 -6.51
CA LEU A 58 6.66 7.56 -6.91
C LEU A 58 6.71 8.31 -8.25
N MET A 59 7.77 9.08 -8.52
CA MET A 59 7.97 9.73 -9.81
C MET A 59 8.00 8.69 -10.93
N GLY A 60 8.79 7.63 -10.75
CA GLY A 60 8.85 6.55 -11.73
C GLY A 60 7.51 5.82 -11.88
N LEU A 61 6.75 5.63 -10.80
CA LEU A 61 5.39 5.10 -10.91
C LEU A 61 4.46 6.03 -11.70
N ALA A 62 4.42 7.33 -11.39
CA ALA A 62 3.57 8.31 -12.08
C ALA A 62 3.86 8.35 -13.60
N LYS A 63 5.14 8.26 -13.97
CA LYS A 63 5.56 8.11 -15.38
C LYS A 63 4.94 6.92 -16.10
N HIS A 64 4.77 5.80 -15.39
CA HIS A 64 4.22 4.56 -15.94
C HIS A 64 2.68 4.51 -15.83
N ALA A 65 2.11 5.02 -14.74
CA ALA A 65 0.68 4.99 -14.44
C ALA A 65 -0.14 5.82 -15.44
N LEU A 66 0.37 6.98 -15.90
CA LEU A 66 -0.32 7.82 -16.89
C LEU A 66 -0.55 7.19 -18.25
N LYS A 67 0.14 6.10 -18.59
CA LYS A 67 -0.14 5.38 -19.83
C LYS A 67 -1.50 4.68 -19.79
N HIS A 68 -2.04 4.47 -18.58
CA HIS A 68 -3.21 3.62 -18.35
C HIS A 68 -4.31 4.32 -17.52
N ASP A 69 -3.98 5.28 -16.66
CA ASP A 69 -4.92 5.97 -15.78
C ASP A 69 -4.85 7.50 -15.93
N GLN A 70 -5.99 8.14 -16.20
CA GLN A 70 -6.08 9.61 -16.36
C GLN A 70 -6.41 10.32 -15.03
N ASP A 71 -6.91 9.60 -14.03
CA ASP A 71 -7.36 10.19 -12.77
C ASP A 71 -6.17 10.62 -11.89
N GLY A 72 -5.02 9.96 -12.07
CA GLY A 72 -3.79 10.19 -11.33
C GLY A 72 -3.71 9.33 -10.07
N ILE A 73 -2.65 9.51 -9.30
CA ILE A 73 -2.40 8.80 -8.05
C ILE A 73 -2.67 9.76 -6.89
N GLU A 74 -3.45 9.34 -5.90
CA GLU A 74 -3.66 10.14 -4.69
C GLU A 74 -2.52 9.92 -3.69
N VAL A 75 -1.94 11.01 -3.19
CA VAL A 75 -0.86 11.00 -2.20
C VAL A 75 -1.30 11.75 -0.96
N PHE A 76 -1.12 11.11 0.20
CA PHE A 76 -1.34 11.64 1.54
C PHE A 76 -0.03 11.56 2.33
N PHE A 77 0.09 12.40 3.34
CA PHE A 77 1.21 12.36 4.30
C PHE A 77 0.71 12.03 5.70
N LEU A 78 1.61 11.53 6.56
CA LEU A 78 1.30 11.22 7.96
C LEU A 78 1.07 12.48 8.80
N ASN A 79 1.99 13.44 8.73
CA ASN A 79 1.99 14.65 9.53
C ASN A 79 1.36 15.83 8.77
N ASP A 80 1.72 16.03 7.51
CA ASP A 80 1.22 17.15 6.69
C ASP A 80 -0.09 16.82 5.97
N VAL A 81 -1.17 16.77 6.77
CA VAL A 81 -2.52 16.40 6.30
C VAL A 81 -3.04 17.31 5.18
N GLY A 82 -2.61 18.57 5.14
CA GLY A 82 -3.11 19.58 4.20
C GLY A 82 -2.41 19.61 2.84
N ASN A 83 -1.20 19.06 2.74
CA ASN A 83 -0.39 19.10 1.53
C ASN A 83 -0.41 17.80 0.72
N GLY A 84 -1.40 16.93 0.94
CA GLY A 84 -1.70 15.79 0.04
C GLY A 84 -2.35 16.23 -1.26
N GLY A 85 -2.38 15.36 -2.27
CA GLY A 85 -3.01 15.67 -3.55
C GLY A 85 -2.93 14.55 -4.59
N SER A 86 -3.72 14.72 -5.66
CA SER A 86 -3.64 13.87 -6.85
C SER A 86 -2.49 14.33 -7.73
N VAL A 87 -1.56 13.42 -8.01
CA VAL A 87 -0.41 13.64 -8.88
C VAL A 87 -0.55 12.80 -10.15
N ARG A 88 -0.28 13.44 -11.28
CA ARG A 88 -0.39 12.84 -12.60
C ARG A 88 0.98 12.53 -13.14
N ASN A 89 1.93 13.45 -13.08
CA ASN A 89 3.22 13.30 -13.72
C ASN A 89 4.40 13.39 -12.74
N GLU A 90 5.60 13.08 -13.24
CA GLU A 90 6.86 13.17 -12.48
C GLU A 90 7.07 14.54 -11.84
N GLU A 91 6.64 15.62 -12.50
CA GLU A 91 6.84 16.98 -12.01
C GLU A 91 5.89 17.32 -10.87
N GLU A 92 4.62 16.92 -10.96
CA GLU A 92 3.65 17.07 -9.86
C GLU A 92 4.10 16.31 -8.60
N VAL A 93 4.64 15.09 -8.74
CA VAL A 93 5.23 14.36 -7.62
C VAL A 93 6.40 15.14 -7.02
N ARG A 94 7.29 15.67 -7.86
CA ARG A 94 8.46 16.44 -7.42
C ARG A 94 8.03 17.68 -6.64
N GLN A 95 7.05 18.44 -7.14
CA GLN A 95 6.52 19.63 -6.49
C GLN A 95 5.88 19.30 -5.14
N LEU A 96 5.11 18.21 -5.08
CA LEU A 96 4.49 17.75 -3.83
C LEU A 96 5.54 17.44 -2.75
N PHE A 97 6.62 16.74 -3.12
CA PHE A 97 7.72 16.43 -2.20
C PHE A 97 8.60 17.64 -1.85
N TYR A 98 8.50 18.74 -2.60
CA TYR A 98 9.15 20.01 -2.27
C TYR A 98 8.31 20.88 -1.35
N SER A 99 6.97 20.78 -1.42
CA SER A 99 6.08 21.50 -0.50
C SER A 99 6.06 20.93 0.92
N VAL A 100 6.39 19.64 1.08
CA VAL A 100 6.42 18.96 2.38
C VAL A 100 7.85 18.80 2.89
N LYS A 101 8.06 19.08 4.17
CA LYS A 101 9.36 18.90 4.85
C LYS A 101 9.24 17.79 5.90
N PRO A 102 10.07 16.74 5.83
CA PRO A 102 10.09 15.69 6.84
C PRO A 102 10.30 16.25 8.26
N GLY A 103 9.44 15.85 9.20
CA GLY A 103 9.47 16.29 10.60
C GLY A 103 8.38 15.63 11.44
N GLY A 104 8.51 15.69 12.77
CA GLY A 104 7.54 15.06 13.68
C GLY A 104 7.75 13.55 13.83
N GLY A 105 6.74 12.89 14.42
CA GLY A 105 6.71 11.45 14.65
C GLY A 105 6.06 10.69 13.48
N THR A 106 5.69 9.44 13.74
CA THR A 106 5.13 8.52 12.73
C THR A 106 3.70 8.11 13.12
N PRO A 107 2.71 9.04 13.15
CA PRO A 107 1.34 8.79 13.61
C PRO A 107 0.52 7.97 12.60
N THR A 108 0.94 6.72 12.41
CA THR A 108 0.41 5.82 11.39
C THR A 108 -1.04 5.45 11.69
N GLY A 109 -1.36 5.07 12.93
CA GLY A 109 -2.69 4.68 13.35
C GLY A 109 -3.70 5.80 13.16
N LEU A 110 -3.39 7.01 13.63
CA LEU A 110 -4.24 8.20 13.46
C LEU A 110 -4.56 8.46 11.98
N ARG A 111 -3.54 8.40 11.11
CA ARG A 111 -3.74 8.70 9.70
C ARG A 111 -4.49 7.59 8.96
N LEU A 112 -4.23 6.32 9.31
CA LEU A 112 -5.03 5.19 8.84
C LEU A 112 -6.49 5.32 9.25
N GLU A 113 -6.77 5.73 10.49
CA GLU A 113 -8.14 5.87 10.99
C GLU A 113 -8.93 6.85 10.14
N GLN A 114 -8.35 8.02 9.84
CA GLN A 114 -8.98 9.05 9.02
C GLN A 114 -9.32 8.53 7.61
N ILE A 115 -8.35 7.90 6.93
CA ILE A 115 -8.51 7.41 5.56
C ILE A 115 -9.52 6.26 5.52
N LEU A 116 -9.33 5.24 6.36
CA LEU A 116 -10.16 4.04 6.38
C LEU A 116 -11.59 4.35 6.83
N THR A 117 -11.78 5.19 7.84
CA THR A 117 -13.11 5.57 8.31
C THR A 117 -13.88 6.34 7.23
N ALA A 118 -13.24 7.29 6.55
CA ALA A 118 -13.86 8.03 5.46
C ALA A 118 -14.28 7.09 4.31
N TYR A 119 -13.39 6.19 3.90
CA TYR A 119 -13.66 5.22 2.84
C TYR A 119 -14.77 4.23 3.21
N ILE A 120 -14.69 3.61 4.39
CA ILE A 120 -15.68 2.61 4.84
C ILE A 120 -17.08 3.25 4.96
N THR A 121 -17.15 4.47 5.51
CA THR A 121 -18.41 5.21 5.62
C THR A 121 -19.01 5.51 4.23
N LYS A 122 -18.16 5.81 3.23
CA LYS A 122 -18.58 6.03 1.84
C LYS A 122 -19.21 4.76 1.23
N ILE A 123 -18.58 3.59 1.38
CA ILE A 123 -19.12 2.33 0.84
C ILE A 123 -20.36 1.83 1.60
N GLU A 124 -20.46 2.06 2.91
CA GLU A 124 -21.66 1.77 3.72
C GLU A 124 -22.85 2.61 3.26
N ALA A 125 -22.65 3.91 3.05
CA ALA A 125 -23.68 4.80 2.52
C ALA A 125 -24.10 4.39 1.10
N ALA A 126 -23.15 3.99 0.26
CA ALA A 126 -23.42 3.57 -1.10
C ALA A 126 -24.23 2.25 -1.15
N LYS A 127 -23.86 1.26 -0.33
CA LYS A 127 -24.59 0.00 -0.17
C LYS A 127 -26.02 0.21 0.36
N THR A 128 -26.18 1.16 1.29
CA THR A 128 -27.51 1.52 1.81
C THR A 128 -28.39 2.11 0.70
N LYS A 129 -27.85 3.04 -0.10
CA LYS A 129 -28.56 3.65 -1.22
C LYS A 129 -28.93 2.66 -2.32
N SER A 130 -28.13 1.62 -2.53
CA SER A 130 -28.35 0.60 -3.55
C SER A 130 -29.24 -0.57 -3.09
N GLY A 131 -29.86 -0.48 -1.90
CA GLY A 131 -30.72 -1.55 -1.38
C GLY A 131 -29.97 -2.82 -0.98
N GLY A 132 -28.70 -2.70 -0.60
CA GLY A 132 -27.85 -3.83 -0.19
C GLY A 132 -27.00 -4.43 -1.30
N ALA A 133 -27.06 -3.90 -2.53
CA ALA A 133 -26.21 -4.34 -3.62
C ALA A 133 -24.73 -3.98 -3.37
N ASP A 134 -23.83 -4.78 -3.96
CA ASP A 134 -22.38 -4.62 -3.85
C ASP A 134 -21.94 -3.17 -4.23
N PRO A 135 -21.08 -2.50 -3.44
CA PRO A 135 -20.62 -1.14 -3.73
C PRO A 135 -19.93 -0.97 -5.09
N SER A 136 -19.36 -2.03 -5.66
CA SER A 136 -18.84 -2.00 -7.03
C SER A 136 -19.89 -1.58 -8.06
N GLN A 137 -21.18 -1.88 -7.81
CA GLN A 137 -22.32 -1.44 -8.64
C GLN A 137 -22.68 0.04 -8.42
N SER A 138 -22.22 0.63 -7.32
CA SER A 138 -22.43 2.04 -6.97
C SER A 138 -21.32 2.98 -7.47
N GLY A 139 -20.31 2.43 -8.16
CA GLY A 139 -19.19 3.19 -8.72
C GLY A 139 -18.06 3.51 -7.72
N VAL A 140 -18.11 2.98 -6.49
CA VAL A 140 -17.00 3.12 -5.54
C VAL A 140 -16.00 1.99 -5.74
N LYS A 141 -14.81 2.32 -6.27
CA LYS A 141 -13.73 1.36 -6.50
C LYS A 141 -13.18 0.82 -5.16
N PRO A 142 -12.76 -0.46 -5.08
CA PRO A 142 -12.00 -0.99 -3.95
C PRO A 142 -10.73 -0.19 -3.63
N LEU A 143 -10.40 0.00 -2.36
CA LEU A 143 -9.24 0.77 -1.91
C LEU A 143 -7.97 -0.09 -1.87
N ASN A 144 -6.90 0.41 -2.49
CA ASN A 144 -5.55 -0.11 -2.38
C ASN A 144 -4.65 0.96 -1.75
N LEU A 145 -4.49 0.91 -0.43
CA LEU A 145 -3.70 1.88 0.33
C LEU A 145 -2.26 1.39 0.48
N ILE A 146 -1.30 2.18 0.01
CA ILE A 146 0.13 1.86 0.03
C ILE A 146 0.82 2.80 1.01
N VAL A 147 1.30 2.25 2.13
CA VAL A 147 2.03 3.01 3.16
C VAL A 147 3.52 2.87 2.92
N ILE A 148 4.24 3.97 2.69
CA ILE A 148 5.70 3.99 2.54
C ILE A 148 6.28 4.66 3.79
N THR A 149 7.05 3.92 4.60
CA THR A 149 7.56 4.37 5.90
C THR A 149 8.96 3.82 6.19
N ASP A 150 9.75 4.54 6.99
CA ASP A 150 11.05 4.08 7.50
C ASP A 150 11.08 3.81 9.01
N GLY A 151 9.97 4.06 9.70
CA GLY A 151 9.92 4.14 11.16
C GLY A 151 8.90 3.21 11.78
N GLU A 152 9.08 2.96 13.07
CA GLU A 152 8.04 2.36 13.91
C GLU A 152 6.90 3.38 14.11
N PRO A 153 5.63 2.94 14.00
CA PRO A 153 4.49 3.79 14.36
C PRO A 153 4.63 4.38 15.77
N SER A 154 4.35 5.67 15.93
CA SER A 154 4.36 6.32 17.25
C SER A 154 3.04 6.14 18.03
N ASP A 155 2.10 5.42 17.45
CA ASP A 155 0.75 5.14 17.94
C ASP A 155 0.35 3.68 17.60
N ASP A 156 -0.93 3.34 17.74
CA ASP A 156 -1.43 1.96 17.56
C ASP A 156 -2.20 1.80 16.24
N PRO A 157 -1.53 1.45 15.12
CA PRO A 157 -2.21 1.14 13.87
C PRO A 157 -2.93 -0.22 13.88
N GLU A 158 -2.52 -1.16 14.73
CA GLU A 158 -3.13 -2.50 14.82
C GLU A 158 -4.61 -2.40 15.19
N SER A 159 -4.93 -1.67 16.27
CA SER A 159 -6.32 -1.48 16.71
C SER A 159 -7.20 -0.87 15.62
N ILE A 160 -6.66 0.06 14.84
CA ILE A 160 -7.37 0.76 13.76
C ILE A 160 -7.64 -0.18 12.58
N ILE A 161 -6.65 -0.97 12.19
CA ILE A 161 -6.79 -1.96 11.12
C ILE A 161 -7.80 -3.03 11.50
N VAL A 162 -7.75 -3.53 12.75
CA VAL A 162 -8.72 -4.52 13.27
C VAL A 162 -10.14 -3.94 13.29
N ALA A 163 -10.32 -2.69 13.73
CA ALA A 163 -11.63 -2.03 13.72
C ALA A 163 -12.18 -1.87 12.28
N ALA A 164 -11.32 -1.49 11.33
CA ALA A 164 -11.69 -1.40 9.92
C ALA A 164 -12.09 -2.78 9.35
N ALA A 165 -11.31 -3.83 9.61
CA ALA A 165 -11.60 -5.19 9.18
C ALA A 165 -12.96 -5.69 9.72
N ARG A 166 -13.25 -5.45 11.00
CA ARG A 166 -14.54 -5.79 11.62
C ARG A 166 -15.72 -5.07 10.98
N ARG A 167 -15.58 -3.77 10.66
CA ARG A 167 -16.62 -3.03 9.94
C ARG A 167 -16.85 -3.60 8.54
N LEU A 168 -15.77 -3.97 7.84
CA LEU A 168 -15.85 -4.57 6.51
C LEU A 168 -16.59 -5.93 6.54
N ASP A 169 -16.32 -6.75 7.56
CA ASP A 169 -17.00 -8.02 7.81
C ASP A 169 -18.48 -7.84 8.16
N ALA A 170 -18.78 -6.95 9.11
CA ALA A 170 -20.16 -6.65 9.51
C ALA A 170 -20.99 -6.11 8.34
N GLY A 171 -20.39 -5.28 7.49
CA GLY A 171 -20.99 -4.76 6.28
C GLY A 171 -21.06 -5.78 5.14
N GLN A 172 -20.56 -7.00 5.30
CA GLN A 172 -20.50 -8.05 4.27
C GLN A 172 -19.92 -7.53 2.94
N PHE A 173 -18.84 -6.76 3.02
CA PHE A 173 -18.14 -6.27 1.83
C PHE A 173 -17.16 -7.32 1.29
N SER A 174 -16.81 -7.22 0.00
CA SER A 174 -15.82 -8.09 -0.64
C SER A 174 -14.52 -8.16 0.16
N LEU A 175 -13.87 -9.32 0.18
CA LEU A 175 -12.55 -9.50 0.80
C LEU A 175 -11.47 -8.63 0.13
N THR A 176 -11.66 -8.23 -1.13
CA THR A 176 -10.77 -7.29 -1.84
C THR A 176 -11.17 -5.83 -1.70
N GLN A 177 -12.23 -5.50 -0.94
CA GLN A 177 -12.75 -4.14 -0.88
C GLN A 177 -11.74 -3.12 -0.35
N VAL A 178 -10.90 -3.54 0.60
CA VAL A 178 -9.81 -2.75 1.16
C VAL A 178 -8.58 -3.65 1.25
N GLY A 179 -7.44 -3.13 0.84
CA GLY A 179 -6.17 -3.72 1.17
C GLY A 179 -5.10 -2.67 1.43
N ILE A 180 -4.27 -2.94 2.43
CA ILE A 180 -3.22 -2.06 2.93
C ILE A 180 -1.89 -2.76 2.67
N GLN A 181 -0.94 -2.06 2.05
CA GLN A 181 0.41 -2.57 1.83
C GLN A 181 1.42 -1.65 2.49
N PHE A 182 2.16 -2.15 3.48
CA PHE A 182 3.28 -1.43 4.07
C PHE A 182 4.57 -1.75 3.33
N ILE A 183 5.31 -0.72 2.95
CA ILE A 183 6.61 -0.80 2.28
C ILE A 183 7.61 -0.08 3.15
N GLN A 184 8.58 -0.82 3.66
CA GLN A 184 9.68 -0.24 4.42
C GLN A 184 10.73 0.36 3.50
N VAL A 185 11.12 1.60 3.78
CA VAL A 185 12.30 2.25 3.22
C VAL A 185 13.38 2.34 4.30
N GLY A 186 14.64 2.07 3.94
CA GLY A 186 15.73 2.04 4.92
C GLY A 186 15.70 0.81 5.84
N ASP A 187 16.74 0.66 6.66
CA ASP A 187 17.08 -0.56 7.38
C ASP A 187 16.77 -0.54 8.88
N ASP A 188 15.82 0.30 9.30
CA ASP A 188 15.44 0.39 10.70
C ASP A 188 14.83 -0.93 11.20
N LYS A 189 15.44 -1.52 12.23
CA LYS A 189 15.04 -2.83 12.75
C LYS A 189 13.73 -2.77 13.55
N SER A 190 13.45 -1.65 14.20
CA SER A 190 12.20 -1.47 14.94
C SER A 190 11.03 -1.36 13.96
N ALA A 191 11.19 -0.62 12.87
CA ALA A 191 10.24 -0.59 11.77
C ALA A 191 10.02 -2.00 11.18
N SER A 192 11.08 -2.75 10.90
CA SER A 192 10.96 -4.13 10.40
C SER A 192 10.19 -5.05 11.37
N LYS A 193 10.40 -4.88 12.68
CA LYS A 193 9.70 -5.66 13.71
C LYS A 193 8.21 -5.29 13.75
N ALA A 194 7.89 -4.00 13.80
CA ALA A 194 6.51 -3.50 13.83
C ALA A 194 5.72 -3.96 12.59
N LEU A 195 6.31 -3.86 11.39
CA LEU A 195 5.66 -4.32 10.17
C LEU A 195 5.42 -5.84 10.17
N LYS A 196 6.35 -6.62 10.71
CA LYS A 196 6.17 -8.08 10.81
C LYS A 196 5.01 -8.45 11.74
N GLU A 197 4.80 -7.68 12.81
CA GLU A 197 3.67 -7.87 13.72
C GLU A 197 2.33 -7.58 13.02
N LEU A 198 2.28 -6.57 12.13
CA LEU A 198 1.09 -6.24 11.34
C LEU A 198 0.72 -7.29 10.26
N ASP A 199 1.69 -7.98 9.66
CA ASP A 199 1.46 -8.93 8.55
C ASP A 199 0.83 -10.25 8.99
N GLY A 200 1.38 -10.86 10.05
CA GLY A 200 1.06 -12.25 10.42
C GLY A 200 0.09 -12.38 11.60
N ASN A 201 0.08 -11.42 12.52
CA ASN A 201 -0.59 -11.62 13.81
C ASN A 201 -2.01 -11.04 13.85
N LEU A 202 -2.39 -10.17 12.92
CA LEU A 202 -3.67 -9.46 13.00
C LEU A 202 -4.87 -10.36 12.70
N HIS A 203 -4.86 -11.03 11.54
CA HIS A 203 -6.01 -11.82 11.09
C HIS A 203 -6.22 -13.08 11.94
N GLU A 204 -5.12 -13.80 12.26
CA GLU A 204 -5.18 -14.99 13.12
C GLU A 204 -5.46 -14.63 14.59
N GLY A 205 -4.82 -13.57 15.11
CA GLY A 205 -4.95 -13.17 16.51
C GLY A 205 -6.31 -12.58 16.87
N HIS A 206 -6.96 -11.89 15.92
CA HIS A 206 -8.23 -11.20 16.18
C HIS A 206 -9.44 -11.81 15.47
N ASN A 207 -9.25 -12.90 14.72
CA ASN A 207 -10.29 -13.56 13.92
C ASN A 207 -11.02 -12.57 12.98
N VAL A 208 -10.24 -11.83 12.20
CA VAL A 208 -10.72 -10.85 11.22
C VAL A 208 -10.18 -11.17 9.83
N ARG A 209 -10.80 -10.63 8.78
CA ARG A 209 -10.25 -10.74 7.42
C ARG A 209 -8.81 -10.21 7.32
N ASP A 210 -8.00 -10.87 6.50
CA ASP A 210 -6.67 -10.41 6.16
C ASP A 210 -6.73 -9.29 5.10
N ILE A 211 -6.30 -8.09 5.50
CA ILE A 211 -6.27 -6.90 4.64
C ILE A 211 -4.88 -6.25 4.59
N VAL A 212 -3.87 -6.82 5.26
CA VAL A 212 -2.53 -6.22 5.38
C VAL A 212 -1.51 -7.13 4.71
N ASP A 213 -0.68 -6.55 3.86
CA ASP A 213 0.57 -7.17 3.42
C ASP A 213 1.72 -6.22 3.80
N THR A 214 2.86 -6.76 4.21
CA THR A 214 4.07 -5.97 4.48
C THR A 214 5.26 -6.38 3.65
N ARG A 215 6.16 -5.41 3.44
CA ARG A 215 7.45 -5.59 2.78
C ARG A 215 8.54 -4.94 3.63
N PRO A 216 9.20 -5.72 4.51
CA PRO A 216 10.36 -5.21 5.24
C PRO A 216 11.52 -4.97 4.29
N PHE A 217 12.47 -4.14 4.72
CA PHE A 217 13.67 -3.85 3.96
C PHE A 217 14.54 -5.09 3.78
N ASN A 218 14.97 -5.35 2.55
CA ASN A 218 15.72 -6.56 2.17
C ASN A 218 17.12 -6.24 1.61
N GLY A 219 17.66 -5.06 1.91
CA GLY A 219 18.95 -4.61 1.37
C GLY A 219 18.87 -3.98 -0.02
N LYS A 220 17.68 -3.87 -0.62
CA LYS A 220 17.45 -3.17 -1.89
C LYS A 220 16.63 -1.91 -1.65
N LYS A 221 17.03 -0.84 -2.34
CA LYS A 221 16.27 0.42 -2.38
C LYS A 221 14.92 0.22 -3.06
N LEU A 222 13.95 1.02 -2.65
CA LEU A 222 12.68 1.21 -3.33
C LEU A 222 12.92 1.97 -4.64
N THR A 223 13.09 1.22 -5.71
CA THR A 223 13.13 1.75 -7.08
C THR A 223 11.72 1.72 -7.70
N PRO A 224 11.43 2.52 -8.74
CA PRO A 224 10.16 2.46 -9.46
C PRO A 224 9.74 1.04 -9.90
N GLU A 225 10.68 0.24 -10.41
CA GLU A 225 10.42 -1.12 -10.89
C GLU A 225 10.00 -2.04 -9.74
N VAL A 226 10.64 -1.87 -8.58
CA VAL A 226 10.33 -2.60 -7.35
C VAL A 226 8.96 -2.18 -6.84
N LEU A 227 8.64 -0.87 -6.85
CA LEU A 227 7.32 -0.38 -6.45
C LEU A 227 6.21 -0.95 -7.35
N ILE A 228 6.37 -0.86 -8.67
CA ILE A 228 5.41 -1.43 -9.64
C ILE A 228 5.25 -2.93 -9.41
N ALA A 229 6.35 -3.67 -9.23
CA ALA A 229 6.30 -5.10 -8.96
C ALA A 229 5.50 -5.43 -7.68
N MET A 230 5.62 -4.60 -6.65
CA MET A 230 4.91 -4.79 -5.38
C MET A 230 3.42 -4.51 -5.50
N LEU A 231 3.01 -3.47 -6.22
CA LEU A 231 1.60 -3.16 -6.49
C LEU A 231 0.90 -4.32 -7.21
N LEU A 232 1.55 -4.84 -8.25
CA LEU A 232 1.05 -5.97 -9.03
C LEU A 232 1.02 -7.27 -8.20
N GLY A 233 2.05 -7.50 -7.39
CA GLY A 233 2.12 -8.66 -6.52
C GLY A 233 1.05 -8.65 -5.42
N GLY A 234 0.80 -7.51 -4.80
CA GLY A 234 -0.21 -7.36 -3.73
C GLY A 234 -1.63 -7.63 -4.24
N ILE A 235 -1.99 -7.07 -5.40
CA ILE A 235 -3.30 -7.30 -6.00
C ILE A 235 -3.48 -8.77 -6.40
N ASN A 236 -2.49 -9.36 -7.09
CA ASN A 236 -2.59 -10.77 -7.50
C ASN A 236 -2.68 -11.72 -6.31
N ARG A 237 -1.91 -11.50 -5.23
CA ARG A 237 -2.01 -12.31 -4.00
C ARG A 237 -3.40 -12.28 -3.40
N ARG A 238 -4.02 -11.10 -3.31
CA ARG A 238 -5.40 -10.97 -2.79
C ARG A 238 -6.41 -11.71 -3.66
N ILE A 239 -6.29 -11.60 -4.99
CA ILE A 239 -7.14 -12.35 -5.93
C ILE A 239 -6.92 -13.86 -5.79
N ASP A 240 -5.67 -14.31 -5.64
CA ASP A 240 -5.33 -15.73 -5.50
C ASP A 240 -5.83 -16.32 -4.17
N ARG A 241 -5.79 -15.55 -3.07
CA ARG A 241 -6.34 -15.95 -1.77
C ARG A 241 -7.86 -16.17 -1.85
N ILE A 242 -8.60 -15.32 -2.58
CA ILE A 242 -10.04 -15.52 -2.81
C ILE A 242 -10.33 -16.79 -3.62
N LYS A 243 -9.49 -17.10 -4.62
CA LYS A 243 -9.68 -18.30 -5.47
C LYS A 243 -9.32 -19.61 -4.76
N LYS A 244 -8.57 -19.55 -3.66
CA LYS A 244 -8.16 -20.72 -2.86
C LYS A 244 -8.61 -20.56 -1.41
N PRO A 245 -9.92 -20.56 -1.11
CA PRO A 245 -10.36 -20.61 0.27
C PRO A 245 -10.05 -22.03 0.79
N GLY A 246 -9.03 -22.16 1.64
CA GLY A 246 -8.68 -23.40 2.34
C GLY A 246 -8.10 -24.51 1.45
N LYS A 247 -6.78 -24.72 1.53
CA LYS A 247 -6.29 -26.08 1.70
C LYS A 247 -5.84 -26.16 3.15
N GLU A 248 -6.65 -26.85 3.94
CA GLU A 248 -6.31 -27.33 5.29
C GLU A 248 -4.94 -28.02 5.31
#